data_AF-W4VCH8-F1
#
_entry.id   AF-W4VCH8-F1
#
_cell.length_a   1.000
_cell.length_b   1.000
_cell.length_c   1.000
_cell.angle_alpha   90.00
_cell.angle_beta   90.00
_cell.angle_gamma   90.00
#
_symmetry.space_group_name_H-M   'P 1'
#
loop_
_entity.id
_entity.type
_entity.pdbx_description
1 polymer ?
#
loop_
_entity_poly.entity_id
_entity_poly.type
_entity_poly.pdbx_seq_one_letter_code
_entity_poly.pdbx_strand_id
1 'polypeptide(L)'
;MRIISRAIRAGAKIYESCRKGYKFAIENPDEAAECLLQLAPELDRELVIKSQQFLASKFQDDAPYWGMQKKEVWERYMNWLYENKFIDAPIDVEKAFTNDFLQNSK
;
A
#
# COMPACT_ATOMS: atom_id res chain seq x y z
N MET A 1 13.71 23.96 11.18
CA MET A 1 14.25 23.17 10.04
C MET A 1 14.62 21.71 10.38
N ARG A 2 15.21 21.38 11.55
CA ARG A 2 15.63 19.99 11.90
C ARG A 2 14.51 18.99 12.21
N ILE A 3 13.32 19.44 12.62
CA ILE A 3 12.20 18.55 13.00
C ILE A 3 11.46 18.02 11.75
N ILE A 4 11.17 18.90 10.79
CA ILE A 4 10.52 18.54 9.52
C ILE A 4 11.37 17.54 8.73
N SER A 5 12.70 17.73 8.67
CA SER A 5 13.60 16.79 8.00
C SER A 5 13.77 15.45 8.73
N ARG A 6 13.41 15.35 10.01
CA ARG A 6 13.34 14.07 10.74
C ARG A 6 12.04 13.32 10.42
N ALA A 7 10.91 14.02 10.36
CA ALA A 7 9.61 13.43 10.03
C ALA A 7 9.61 12.82 8.62
N ILE A 8 10.14 13.53 7.62
CA ILE A 8 10.24 13.05 6.23
C ILE A 8 11.10 11.77 6.15
N ARG A 9 12.24 11.73 6.86
CA ARG A 9 13.12 10.54 6.91
C ARG A 9 12.46 9.36 7.61
N ALA A 10 11.69 9.60 8.67
CA ALA A 10 10.92 8.55 9.33
C ALA A 10 9.87 7.94 8.39
N GLY A 11 9.15 8.79 7.64
CA GLY A 11 8.20 8.34 6.61
C GLY A 11 8.84 7.45 5.56
N ALA A 12 9.95 7.91 4.95
CA ALA A 12 10.67 7.12 3.96
C ALA A 12 11.16 5.77 4.50
N LYS A 13 11.63 5.73 5.76
CA LYS A 13 12.09 4.48 6.39
C LYS A 13 10.95 3.48 6.63
N ILE A 14 9.77 3.97 7.01
CA ILE A 14 8.58 3.12 7.17
C ILE A 14 8.18 2.52 5.83
N TYR A 15 8.09 3.36 4.78
CA TYR A 15 7.74 2.89 3.43
C TYR A 15 8.73 1.86 2.89
N GLU A 16 10.03 2.06 3.08
CA GLU A 16 11.03 1.08 2.67
C GLU A 16 10.91 -0.24 3.45
N SER A 17 10.56 -0.18 4.73
CA SER A 17 10.33 -1.39 5.54
C SER A 17 9.08 -2.16 5.05
N CYS A 18 7.99 -1.43 4.76
CA CYS A 18 6.80 -2.02 4.16
C CYS A 18 7.10 -2.63 2.80
N ARG A 19 7.83 -1.92 1.92
CA ARG A 19 8.22 -2.41 0.59
C ARG A 19 8.96 -3.74 0.68
N LYS A 20 9.89 -3.89 1.62
CA LYS A 20 10.60 -5.15 1.87
C LYS A 20 9.65 -6.26 2.32
N GLY A 21 8.73 -5.97 3.24
CA GLY A 21 7.74 -6.93 3.71
C GLY A 21 6.81 -7.44 2.60
N TYR A 22 6.28 -6.52 1.78
CA TYR A 22 5.45 -6.92 0.64
C TYR A 22 6.24 -7.63 -0.44
N LYS A 23 7.48 -7.23 -0.72
CA LYS A 23 8.35 -7.97 -1.64
C LYS A 23 8.57 -9.40 -1.15
N PHE A 24 8.88 -9.58 0.13
CA PHE A 24 8.99 -10.92 0.75
C PHE A 24 7.69 -11.72 0.59
N ALA A 25 6.54 -11.09 0.81
CA ALA A 25 5.23 -11.73 0.71
C ALA A 25 4.82 -12.09 -0.73
N ILE A 26 5.33 -11.37 -1.73
CA ILE A 26 5.17 -11.69 -3.16
C ILE A 26 6.06 -12.88 -3.54
N GLU A 27 7.31 -12.89 -3.08
CA GLU A 27 8.29 -13.93 -3.42
C GLU A 27 8.06 -15.24 -2.66
N ASN A 28 7.52 -15.18 -1.44
CA ASN A 28 7.35 -16.32 -0.53
C ASN A 28 5.94 -16.31 0.11
N PRO A 29 4.87 -16.52 -0.67
CA PRO A 29 3.50 -16.37 -0.18
C PRO A 29 3.16 -17.31 0.98
N ASP A 30 3.59 -18.57 0.91
CA ASP A 30 3.29 -19.55 1.98
C ASP A 30 3.99 -19.18 3.29
N GLU A 31 5.26 -18.77 3.22
CA GLU A 31 6.01 -18.32 4.39
C GLU A 31 5.44 -17.04 5.00
N ALA A 32 5.01 -16.10 4.15
CA ALA A 32 4.33 -14.89 4.62
C ALA A 32 2.97 -15.19 5.27
N ALA A 33 2.23 -16.18 4.78
CA ALA A 33 1.02 -16.68 5.41
C ALA A 33 1.31 -17.27 6.79
N GLU A 34 2.39 -18.05 6.94
CA GLU A 34 2.80 -18.56 8.26
C GLU A 34 3.15 -17.42 9.23
N CYS A 35 3.86 -16.39 8.77
CA CYS A 35 4.15 -15.22 9.61
C CYS A 35 2.87 -14.55 10.13
N LEU A 36 1.83 -14.43 9.30
CA LEU A 36 0.53 -13.90 9.72
C LEU A 36 -0.13 -14.82 10.74
N LEU A 37 -0.18 -16.13 10.49
CA LEU A 37 -0.79 -17.12 11.37
C LEU A 37 -0.09 -17.25 12.72
N GLN A 38 1.22 -16.97 12.80
CA GLN A 38 1.93 -16.90 14.07
C GLN A 38 1.47 -15.73 14.95
N LEU A 39 1.11 -14.61 14.33
CA LEU A 39 0.67 -13.39 15.02
C LEU A 39 -0.85 -13.36 15.25
N ALA A 40 -1.61 -14.04 14.40
CA ALA A 40 -3.07 -14.14 14.44
C ALA A 40 -3.51 -15.61 14.27
N PRO A 41 -3.25 -16.49 15.27
CA PRO A 41 -3.51 -17.93 15.18
C PRO A 41 -5.00 -18.30 15.13
N GLU A 42 -5.90 -17.34 15.41
CA GLU A 42 -7.35 -17.49 15.32
C GLU A 42 -7.88 -17.51 13.88
N LEU A 43 -7.07 -17.12 12.89
CA LEU A 43 -7.47 -17.09 11.49
C LEU A 43 -7.56 -18.50 10.90
N ASP A 44 -8.49 -18.69 9.96
CA ASP A 44 -8.57 -19.95 9.22
C ASP A 44 -7.31 -20.15 8.37
N ARG A 45 -6.58 -21.22 8.68
CA ARG A 45 -5.27 -21.50 8.10
C ARG A 45 -5.31 -21.67 6.59
N GLU A 46 -6.28 -22.46 6.11
CA GLU A 46 -6.38 -22.80 4.70
C GLU A 46 -6.75 -21.56 3.87
N LEU A 47 -7.67 -20.75 4.39
CA LEU A 47 -8.04 -19.47 3.81
C LEU A 47 -6.86 -18.51 3.72
N VAL A 48 -6.07 -18.39 4.79
CA VAL A 48 -4.91 -17.48 4.82
C VAL A 48 -3.86 -17.88 3.78
N ILE A 49 -3.51 -19.17 3.69
CA ILE A 49 -2.55 -19.63 2.66
C ILE A 49 -3.08 -19.31 1.26
N LYS A 50 -4.32 -19.71 0.94
CA LYS A 50 -4.91 -19.49 -0.38
C LYS A 50 -5.02 -18.01 -0.73
N SER A 51 -5.40 -17.18 0.25
CA SER A 51 -5.46 -15.72 0.09
C SER A 51 -4.10 -15.15 -0.24
N GLN A 52 -3.05 -15.56 0.49
CA GLN A 52 -1.71 -15.04 0.29
C GLN A 52 -1.12 -15.47 -1.06
N GLN A 53 -1.35 -16.72 -1.49
CA GLN A 53 -0.97 -17.20 -2.83
C GLN A 53 -1.66 -16.41 -3.94
N PHE A 54 -2.95 -16.09 -3.79
CA PHE A 54 -3.69 -15.25 -4.73
C PHE A 54 -3.12 -13.82 -4.79
N LEU A 55 -2.94 -13.20 -3.61
CA LEU A 55 -2.51 -11.81 -3.49
C LEU A 55 -1.06 -11.56 -3.93
N ALA A 56 -0.19 -12.59 -3.92
CA ALA A 56 1.19 -12.47 -4.37
C ALA A 56 1.31 -11.87 -5.78
N SER A 57 0.39 -12.21 -6.68
CA SER A 57 0.32 -11.64 -8.04
C SER A 57 -0.32 -10.24 -8.10
N LYS A 58 -0.97 -9.79 -7.03
CA LYS A 58 -1.84 -8.59 -6.98
C LYS A 58 -1.25 -7.41 -6.23
N PHE A 59 -0.29 -7.63 -5.33
CA PHE A 59 0.29 -6.54 -4.54
C PHE A 59 1.00 -5.47 -5.40
N GLN A 60 1.63 -5.87 -6.50
CA GLN A 60 2.20 -4.95 -7.49
C GLN A 60 1.41 -4.99 -8.81
N ASP A 61 0.98 -6.18 -9.24
CA ASP A 61 0.26 -6.42 -10.50
C ASP A 61 0.92 -5.68 -11.70
N ASP A 62 0.19 -4.81 -12.39
CA ASP A 62 0.66 -4.05 -13.56
C ASP A 62 1.48 -2.80 -13.21
N ALA A 63 1.68 -2.50 -11.92
CA ALA A 63 2.37 -1.29 -11.50
C ALA A 63 3.90 -1.41 -11.74
N PRO A 64 4.57 -0.31 -12.16
CA PRO A 64 6.02 -0.26 -12.29
C PRO A 64 6.79 -0.62 -11.01
N TYR A 65 6.20 -0.38 -9.84
CA TYR A 65 6.74 -0.73 -8.53
C TYR A 65 5.61 -0.87 -7.50
N TRP A 66 5.84 -1.70 -6.49
CA TRP A 66 4.92 -1.86 -5.36
C TRP A 66 4.60 -0.52 -4.69
N GLY A 67 3.32 -0.32 -4.37
CA GLY A 67 2.83 0.86 -3.65
C GLY A 67 2.61 2.10 -4.51
N MET A 68 2.91 2.07 -5.81
CA MET A 68 2.63 3.20 -6.70
C MET A 68 1.14 3.52 -6.72
N GLN A 69 0.81 4.78 -6.46
CA GLN A 69 -0.55 5.30 -6.60
C GLN A 69 -0.70 6.05 -7.92
N LYS A 70 -1.75 5.74 -8.68
CA LYS A 70 -2.11 6.39 -9.96
C LYS A 70 -3.10 7.54 -9.67
N LYS A 71 -2.82 8.75 -10.17
CA LYS A 71 -3.65 9.95 -9.95
C LYS A 71 -5.08 9.74 -10.45
N GLU A 72 -5.21 9.08 -11.58
CA GLU A 72 -6.47 8.84 -12.28
C GLU A 72 -7.42 7.93 -11.46
N VAL A 73 -6.87 7.07 -10.59
CA VAL A 73 -7.67 6.24 -9.69
C VAL A 73 -8.28 7.09 -8.57
N TRP A 74 -7.50 8.01 -8.01
CA TRP A 74 -7.98 8.97 -7.00
C TRP A 74 -9.03 9.90 -7.59
N GLU A 75 -8.77 10.48 -8.77
CA GLU A 75 -9.72 11.38 -9.44
C GLU A 75 -11.04 10.67 -9.73
N ARG A 76 -10.99 9.47 -10.29
CA ARG A 76 -12.21 8.70 -10.59
C ARG A 76 -13.05 8.46 -9.34
N TYR A 77 -12.43 8.10 -8.22
CA TYR A 77 -13.16 7.84 -6.98
C TYR A 77 -13.72 9.12 -6.35
N MET A 78 -12.93 10.19 -6.28
CA MET A 78 -13.39 11.46 -5.70
C MET A 78 -14.48 12.13 -6.54
N ASN A 79 -14.37 12.04 -7.87
CA ASN A 79 -15.43 12.52 -8.77
C ASN A 79 -16.71 11.72 -8.58
N TRP A 80 -16.62 10.38 -8.47
CA TRP A 80 -17.80 9.55 -8.20
C TRP A 80 -18.48 9.93 -6.88
N LEU A 81 -17.72 10.17 -5.81
CA LEU A 81 -18.27 10.64 -4.54
C LEU A 81 -18.98 11.99 -4.67
N TYR A 82 -18.39 12.92 -5.41
CA TYR A 82 -18.96 14.25 -5.62
C TYR A 82 -20.22 14.22 -6.49
N GLU A 83 -20.19 13.49 -7.60
CA GLU A 83 -21.33 13.32 -8.51
C GLU A 83 -22.54 12.69 -7.80
N ASN A 84 -22.29 11.75 -6.90
CA ASN A 84 -23.32 11.11 -6.08
C ASN A 84 -23.69 11.88 -4.81
N LYS A 85 -23.14 13.09 -4.62
CA LYS A 85 -23.41 13.98 -3.48
C LYS A 85 -23.08 13.35 -2.12
N PHE A 86 -22.08 12.47 -2.07
CA PHE A 86 -21.53 11.96 -0.80
C PHE A 86 -20.54 12.93 -0.16
N ILE A 87 -20.03 13.89 -0.93
CA ILE A 87 -19.19 14.98 -0.47
C ILE A 87 -19.68 16.30 -1.06
N ASP A 88 -19.54 17.38 -0.29
CA ASP A 88 -20.09 18.70 -0.65
C ASP A 88 -19.24 19.48 -1.67
N ALA A 89 -17.97 19.09 -1.84
CA ALA A 89 -17.03 19.76 -2.73
C ALA A 89 -16.02 18.80 -3.35
N PRO A 90 -15.47 19.10 -4.55
CA PRO A 90 -14.38 18.33 -5.13
C PRO A 90 -13.12 18.36 -4.27
N ILE A 91 -12.36 17.26 -4.29
CA ILE A 91 -11.08 17.13 -3.57
C ILE A 91 -9.92 17.35 -4.54
N ASP A 92 -8.95 18.16 -4.12
CA ASP A 92 -7.66 18.28 -4.80
C ASP A 92 -6.81 17.03 -4.53
N VAL A 93 -6.85 16.08 -5.48
CA VAL A 93 -6.20 14.77 -5.36
C VAL A 93 -4.69 14.85 -5.20
N GLU A 94 -4.04 15.90 -5.71
CA GLU A 94 -2.59 16.07 -5.60
C GLU A 94 -2.15 16.39 -4.18
N LYS A 95 -3.08 16.87 -3.34
CA LYS A 95 -2.86 17.04 -1.90
C LYS A 95 -3.28 15.82 -1.08
N ALA A 96 -4.00 14.88 -1.68
CA ALA A 96 -4.54 13.70 -0.99
C ALA A 96 -3.55 12.53 -0.93
N PHE A 97 -2.62 12.43 -1.89
CA PHE A 97 -1.59 11.39 -1.90
C PHE A 97 -0.26 11.88 -2.47
N THR A 98 0.81 11.14 -2.19
CA THR A 98 2.13 11.35 -2.80
C THR A 98 2.83 10.00 -2.98
N ASN A 99 3.67 9.91 -4.01
CA ASN A 99 4.59 8.78 -4.24
C ASN A 99 6.05 9.11 -3.81
N ASP A 100 6.31 10.29 -3.25
CA ASP A 100 7.68 10.78 -3.00
C ASP A 100 8.45 9.91 -2.00
N PHE A 101 7.75 9.24 -1.09
CA PHE A 101 8.38 8.34 -0.11
C PHE A 101 8.84 7.00 -0.74
N LEU A 102 8.36 6.66 -1.93
CA LEU A 102 8.68 5.42 -2.65
C LEU A 102 9.84 5.58 -3.65
N GLN A 103 10.09 6.80 -4.12
CA GLN A 103 11.08 7.08 -5.17
C GLN A 103 12.50 7.36 -4.64
N ASN A 104 12.66 7.54 -3.33
CA ASN A 104 13.93 7.96 -2.70
C ASN A 104 14.81 6.79 -2.23
N SER A 105 14.47 5.54 -2.55
CA SER A 105 15.31 4.36 -2.28
C SER A 105 16.26 4.09 -3.45
N LYS A 106 17.24 4.98 -3.63
CA LYS A 106 18.48 4.70 -4.39
C LYS A 106 19.66 4.61 -3.44
#